data_AF-A0A9D9RTX4-F1
#
_entry.id   AF-A0A9D9RTX4-F1
#
_cell.length_a   1.000
_cell.length_b   1.000
_cell.length_c   1.000
_cell.angle_alpha   90.00
_cell.angle_beta   90.00
_cell.angle_gamma   90.00
#
_symmetry.space_group_name_H-M   'P 1'
#
loop_
_entity.id
_entity.type
_entity.pdbx_description
1 polymer ?
#
loop_
_entity_poly.entity_id
_entity_poly.type
_entity_poly.pdbx_seq_one_letter_code
_entity_poly.pdbx_strand_id
1 'polypeptide(L)'
;MNHQPFEEWLLNDKNLTKAEKRELALHLRVCPHCNALAETGIALRAAPAASPAAGFTMRFQQRLAAQKIAERRRRLWGLIVLLVGGVGLLGWFSAPYLYAFFSAPVEWITAAVGYFLFFVTSLKALTEAMSVMLNVMQNFLPPYAWMVLASALGGFGLLWIVSIWRFSNRAPQGVTTS
;
A
#
# COMPACT_ATOMS: atom_id res chain seq x y z
N MET A 1 -19.70 2.95 -27.84
CA MET A 1 -20.53 3.15 -26.64
C MET A 1 -19.93 2.30 -25.52
N ASN A 2 -19.87 2.79 -24.28
CA ASN A 2 -19.27 2.03 -23.17
C ASN A 2 -20.29 1.01 -22.64
N HIS A 3 -19.98 -0.29 -22.75
CA HIS A 3 -20.87 -1.40 -22.35
C HIS A 3 -20.59 -1.91 -20.93
N GLN A 4 -19.39 -1.64 -20.42
CA GLN A 4 -18.88 -2.18 -19.16
C GLN A 4 -19.81 -1.98 -17.95
N PRO A 5 -20.38 -0.77 -17.68
CA PRO A 5 -21.21 -0.59 -16.48
C PRO A 5 -22.51 -1.39 -16.55
N PHE A 6 -23.12 -1.52 -17.73
CA PHE A 6 -24.38 -2.22 -17.91
C PHE A 6 -24.22 -3.74 -17.80
N GLU A 7 -23.10 -4.27 -18.31
CA GLU A 7 -22.74 -5.68 -18.18
C GLU A 7 -22.50 -6.07 -16.71
N GLU A 8 -21.76 -5.24 -15.98
CA GLU A 8 -21.50 -5.45 -14.57
C GLU A 8 -22.78 -5.44 -13.72
N TRP A 9 -23.70 -4.51 -14.03
CA TRP A 9 -25.00 -4.45 -13.37
C TRP A 9 -25.87 -5.68 -13.61
N LEU A 10 -25.73 -6.31 -14.78
CA LEU A 10 -26.58 -7.42 -15.20
C LEU A 10 -26.08 -8.78 -14.71
N LEU A 11 -24.75 -8.92 -14.55
CA LEU A 11 -24.09 -10.16 -14.10
C LEU A 11 -23.95 -10.27 -12.57
N ASN A 12 -23.74 -9.16 -11.86
CA ASN A 12 -23.38 -9.18 -10.43
C ASN A 12 -24.57 -9.07 -9.46
N ASP A 13 -25.83 -9.18 -9.93
CA ASP A 13 -27.06 -9.05 -9.12
C ASP A 13 -27.01 -7.86 -8.13
N LYS A 14 -26.45 -6.72 -8.57
CA LYS A 14 -26.31 -5.52 -7.76
C LYS A 14 -27.68 -4.89 -7.52
N ASN A 15 -27.93 -4.43 -6.29
CA ASN A 15 -29.12 -3.62 -5.98
C ASN A 15 -29.00 -2.22 -6.61
N LEU A 16 -29.55 -2.06 -7.81
CA LEU A 16 -29.54 -0.81 -8.57
C LEU A 16 -30.52 0.23 -7.98
N THR A 17 -30.11 1.49 -7.96
CA THR A 17 -30.95 2.63 -7.63
C THR A 17 -32.01 2.88 -8.72
N LYS A 18 -33.05 3.67 -8.42
CA LYS A 18 -34.11 3.99 -9.40
C LYS A 18 -33.58 4.68 -10.66
N ALA A 19 -32.54 5.51 -10.52
CA ALA A 19 -31.90 6.20 -11.64
C ALA A 19 -31.14 5.21 -12.54
N GLU A 20 -30.31 4.35 -11.95
CA GLU A 20 -29.55 3.33 -12.68
C GLU A 20 -30.46 2.31 -13.39
N LYS A 21 -31.57 1.91 -12.76
CA LYS A 21 -32.58 1.04 -13.40
C LYS A 21 -33.18 1.68 -14.65
N ARG A 22 -33.44 2.99 -14.61
CA ARG A 22 -33.97 3.73 -15.77
C ARG A 22 -32.94 3.81 -16.88
N GLU A 23 -31.67 4.04 -16.54
CA GLU A 23 -30.57 4.11 -17.50
C GLU A 23 -30.32 2.75 -18.18
N LEU A 24 -30.31 1.67 -17.39
CA LEU A 24 -30.21 0.30 -17.91
C LEU A 24 -31.37 -0.03 -18.86
N ALA A 25 -32.61 0.31 -18.49
CA ALA A 25 -33.78 0.07 -19.35
C ALA A 25 -33.72 0.85 -20.67
N LEU A 26 -33.14 2.06 -20.68
CA LEU A 26 -32.89 2.81 -21.91
C LEU A 26 -31.80 2.16 -22.76
N HIS A 27 -30.71 1.68 -22.14
CA HIS A 27 -29.61 1.02 -22.85
C HIS A 27 -30.03 -0.30 -23.49
N LEU A 28 -30.82 -1.13 -22.80
CA LEU A 28 -31.31 -2.42 -23.31
C LEU A 28 -32.17 -2.28 -24.58
N ARG A 29 -32.83 -1.14 -24.78
CA ARG A 29 -33.62 -0.87 -25.99
C ARG A 29 -32.77 -0.54 -27.22
N VAL A 30 -31.54 -0.08 -27.01
CA VAL A 30 -30.64 0.41 -28.07
C VAL A 30 -29.53 -0.60 -28.37
N CYS A 31 -29.11 -1.37 -27.37
CA CYS A 31 -27.99 -2.31 -27.48
C CYS A 31 -28.49 -3.77 -27.56
N PRO A 32 -28.41 -4.42 -28.74
CA PRO A 32 -28.85 -5.81 -28.89
C PRO A 32 -28.01 -6.80 -28.07
N HIS A 33 -26.73 -6.50 -27.86
CA HIS A 33 -25.81 -7.34 -27.09
C HIS A 33 -26.21 -7.41 -25.60
N CYS A 34 -26.43 -6.26 -24.97
CA CYS A 34 -26.85 -6.22 -23.57
C CYS A 34 -28.27 -6.78 -23.38
N ASN A 35 -29.16 -6.64 -24.37
CA ASN A 35 -30.49 -7.26 -24.35
C ASN A 35 -30.41 -8.80 -24.39
N ALA A 36 -29.59 -9.36 -25.28
CA ALA A 36 -29.37 -10.80 -25.32
C ALA A 36 -28.82 -11.33 -23.99
N LEU A 37 -27.88 -10.60 -23.36
CA LEU A 37 -27.34 -10.97 -22.05
C LEU A 37 -28.43 -10.95 -20.96
N ALA A 38 -29.32 -9.95 -20.97
CA ALA A 38 -30.48 -9.88 -20.08
C ALA A 38 -31.39 -11.11 -20.20
N GLU A 39 -31.73 -11.48 -21.44
CA GLU A 39 -32.59 -12.63 -21.74
C GLU A 39 -31.94 -13.95 -21.30
N THR A 40 -30.65 -14.14 -21.57
CA THR A 40 -29.93 -15.35 -21.10
C THR A 40 -29.86 -15.44 -19.58
N GLY A 41 -29.66 -14.31 -18.90
CA GLY A 41 -29.66 -14.27 -17.43
C GLY A 41 -31.02 -14.63 -16.83
N ILE A 42 -32.12 -14.25 -17.48
CA ILE A 42 -33.48 -14.67 -17.07
C ILE A 42 -33.66 -16.17 -17.31
N ALA A 43 -33.25 -16.68 -18.48
CA ALA A 43 -33.35 -18.11 -18.80
C ALA A 43 -32.53 -19.00 -17.85
N LEU A 44 -31.32 -18.56 -17.47
CA LEU A 44 -30.46 -19.25 -16.50
C LEU A 44 -31.05 -19.23 -15.09
N ARG A 45 -31.62 -18.10 -14.64
CA ARG A 45 -32.27 -18.01 -13.32
C ARG A 45 -33.58 -18.79 -13.24
N ALA A 46 -34.28 -18.94 -14.37
CA ALA A 46 -35.51 -19.74 -14.46
C ALA A 46 -35.24 -21.24 -14.56
N ALA A 47 -34.01 -21.66 -14.89
CA ALA A 47 -33.65 -23.07 -14.95
C ALA A 47 -33.71 -23.70 -13.54
N PRO A 48 -34.35 -24.86 -13.38
CA PRO A 48 -34.41 -25.54 -12.09
C PRO A 48 -32.99 -25.95 -11.66
N ALA A 49 -32.63 -25.62 -10.42
CA ALA A 49 -31.36 -26.08 -9.85
C ALA A 49 -31.35 -27.62 -9.85
N ALA A 50 -30.32 -28.21 -10.46
CA ALA A 50 -30.14 -29.65 -10.46
C ALA A 50 -29.99 -30.15 -9.01
N SER A 51 -30.84 -31.10 -8.61
CA SER A 51 -30.76 -31.68 -7.27
C SER A 51 -29.53 -32.59 -7.18
N PRO A 52 -28.80 -32.56 -6.06
CA PRO A 52 -27.67 -33.45 -5.86
C PRO A 52 -28.17 -34.90 -5.83
N ALA A 53 -27.42 -35.80 -6.46
CA ALA A 53 -27.69 -37.24 -6.37
C ALA A 53 -27.68 -37.71 -4.90
N ALA A 54 -28.45 -38.75 -4.59
CA ALA A 54 -28.48 -39.33 -3.25
C ALA A 54 -27.05 -39.64 -2.74
N GLY A 55 -26.78 -39.32 -1.47
CA GLY A 55 -25.47 -39.50 -0.86
C GLY A 55 -24.36 -38.57 -1.35
N PHE A 56 -24.66 -37.56 -2.19
CA PHE A 56 -23.69 -36.53 -2.57
C PHE A 56 -23.11 -35.81 -1.36
N THR A 57 -23.96 -35.33 -0.43
CA THR A 57 -23.52 -34.57 0.74
C THR A 57 -22.53 -35.35 1.60
N MET A 58 -22.80 -36.64 1.85
CA MET A 58 -21.90 -37.51 2.61
C MET A 58 -20.55 -37.68 1.91
N ARG A 59 -20.55 -37.99 0.60
CA ARG A 59 -19.31 -38.14 -0.19
C ARG A 59 -18.52 -36.84 -0.26
N PHE A 60 -19.22 -35.71 -0.39
CA PHE A 60 -18.63 -34.38 -0.45
C PHE A 60 -17.98 -34.00 0.89
N GLN A 61 -18.68 -34.19 2.00
CA GLN A 61 -18.15 -33.92 3.34
C GLN A 61 -16.93 -34.79 3.67
N GLN A 62 -16.96 -36.07 3.33
CA GLN A 62 -15.80 -36.96 3.51
C GLN A 62 -14.58 -36.50 2.70
N ARG A 63 -14.78 -36.17 1.42
CA ARG A 63 -13.70 -35.63 0.56
C ARG A 63 -13.18 -34.30 1.08
N LEU A 64 -14.06 -33.41 1.53
CA LEU A 64 -13.70 -32.11 2.07
C LEU A 64 -12.87 -32.25 3.36
N ALA A 65 -13.24 -33.16 4.25
CA ALA A 65 -12.47 -33.43 5.46
C ALA A 65 -11.06 -33.94 5.13
N ALA A 66 -10.94 -34.91 4.22
CA ALA A 66 -9.66 -35.44 3.77
C ALA A 66 -8.79 -34.36 3.09
N GLN A 67 -9.38 -33.53 2.23
CA GLN A 67 -8.69 -32.42 1.57
C GLN A 67 -8.20 -31.37 2.57
N LYS A 68 -9.04 -30.97 3.54
CA LYS A 68 -8.63 -30.02 4.60
C LYS A 68 -7.45 -30.53 5.41
N ILE A 69 -7.40 -31.82 5.73
CA ILE A 69 -6.27 -32.42 6.46
C ILE A 69 -5.00 -32.41 5.58
N ALA A 70 -5.12 -32.82 4.31
CA ALA A 70 -3.99 -32.81 3.38
C ALA A 70 -3.44 -31.39 3.15
N GLU A 71 -4.31 -30.40 3.03
CA GLU A 71 -3.93 -29.01 2.84
C GLU A 71 -3.26 -28.43 4.08
N ARG A 72 -3.82 -28.67 5.29
CA ARG A 72 -3.16 -28.30 6.56
C ARG A 72 -1.77 -28.90 6.66
N ARG A 73 -1.60 -30.18 6.29
CA ARG A 73 -0.30 -30.85 6.33
C ARG A 73 0.69 -30.20 5.34
N ARG A 74 0.27 -29.89 4.11
CA ARG A 74 1.12 -29.20 3.13
C ARG A 74 1.52 -27.79 3.61
N ARG A 75 0.57 -27.03 4.18
CA ARG A 75 0.85 -25.70 4.74
C ARG A 75 1.82 -25.77 5.91
N LEU A 76 1.64 -26.73 6.82
CA LEU A 76 2.57 -26.95 7.93
C LEU A 76 3.97 -27.32 7.44
N TRP A 77 4.09 -28.24 6.49
CA TRP A 77 5.40 -28.57 5.91
C TRP A 77 6.04 -27.40 5.18
N GLY A 78 5.26 -26.65 4.39
CA GLY A 78 5.76 -25.44 3.74
C GLY A 78 6.26 -24.40 4.74
N LEU A 79 5.54 -24.21 5.85
CA LEU A 79 5.93 -23.30 6.92
C LEU A 79 7.17 -23.80 7.66
N ILE A 80 7.27 -25.10 7.96
CA ILE A 80 8.46 -25.69 8.59
C ILE A 80 9.68 -25.52 7.68
N VAL A 81 9.56 -25.83 6.39
CA VAL A 81 10.67 -25.67 5.43
C VAL A 81 11.07 -24.19 5.32
N LEU A 82 10.09 -23.28 5.26
CA LEU A 82 10.37 -21.84 5.19
C LEU A 82 11.04 -21.32 6.46
N LEU A 83 10.58 -21.74 7.65
CA LEU A 83 11.16 -21.31 8.92
C LEU A 83 12.54 -21.93 9.15
N VAL A 84 12.69 -23.24 9.00
CA VAL A 84 13.97 -23.93 9.22
C VAL A 84 14.99 -23.49 8.17
N GLY A 85 14.58 -23.43 6.90
CA GLY A 85 15.43 -22.93 5.82
C GLY A 85 15.78 -21.47 6.01
N GLY A 86 14.80 -20.61 6.33
CA GLY A 86 15.01 -19.18 6.56
C GLY A 86 15.91 -18.89 7.76
N VAL A 87 15.64 -19.52 8.91
CA VAL A 87 16.48 -19.38 10.11
C VAL A 87 17.87 -19.96 9.89
N GLY A 88 17.98 -21.09 9.19
CA GLY A 88 19.27 -21.71 8.85
C GLY A 88 20.11 -20.81 7.95
N LEU A 89 19.52 -20.25 6.89
CA LEU A 89 20.18 -19.29 5.99
C LEU A 89 20.55 -18.00 6.72
N LEU A 90 19.64 -17.41 7.48
CA LEU A 90 19.91 -16.20 8.27
C LEU A 90 21.02 -16.45 9.29
N GLY A 91 20.99 -17.58 9.98
CA GLY A 91 22.03 -18.02 10.90
C GLY A 91 23.38 -18.14 10.19
N TRP A 92 23.42 -18.80 9.03
CA TRP A 92 24.66 -18.95 8.25
C TRP A 92 25.24 -17.62 7.78
N PHE A 93 24.40 -16.72 7.24
CA PHE A 93 24.83 -15.40 6.79
C PHE A 93 25.22 -14.48 7.94
N SER A 94 24.55 -14.56 9.09
CA SER A 94 24.85 -13.73 10.26
C SER A 94 25.98 -14.30 11.13
N ALA A 95 26.29 -15.60 11.02
CA ALA A 95 27.32 -16.27 11.82
C ALA A 95 28.69 -15.55 11.85
N PRO A 96 29.30 -15.13 10.72
CA PRO A 96 30.59 -14.46 10.76
C PRO A 96 30.53 -13.10 11.48
N TYR A 97 29.42 -12.36 11.31
CA TYR A 97 29.23 -11.07 11.97
C TYR A 97 28.99 -11.22 13.46
N LEU A 98 28.16 -12.19 13.87
CA LEU A 98 27.93 -12.52 15.27
C LEU A 98 29.22 -13.00 15.93
N TYR A 99 29.97 -13.87 15.25
CA TYR A 99 31.27 -14.33 15.74
C TYR A 99 32.26 -13.18 15.93
N ALA A 100 32.43 -12.32 14.91
CA ALA A 100 33.31 -11.15 14.97
C ALA A 100 32.89 -10.18 16.10
N PHE A 101 31.59 -9.97 16.28
CA PHE A 101 31.04 -9.14 17.34
C PHE A 101 31.37 -9.70 18.73
N PHE A 102 31.15 -11.00 18.97
CA PHE A 102 31.48 -11.62 20.25
C PHE A 102 32.99 -11.76 20.49
N SER A 103 33.81 -11.91 19.44
CA SER A 103 35.26 -12.08 19.59
C SER A 103 36.00 -10.77 19.91
N ALA A 104 35.51 -9.63 19.42
CA ALA A 104 36.22 -8.35 19.53
C ALA A 104 35.33 -7.23 20.11
N PRO A 105 34.74 -7.38 21.32
CA PRO A 105 33.81 -6.43 21.92
C PRO A 105 34.29 -4.97 21.90
N VAL A 106 35.58 -4.81 22.16
CA VAL A 106 36.20 -3.50 22.29
C VAL A 106 36.32 -2.78 20.94
N GLU A 107 36.58 -3.50 19.84
CA GLU A 107 36.83 -2.86 18.53
C GLU A 107 35.59 -2.18 17.95
N TRP A 108 34.40 -2.76 18.10
CA TRP A 108 33.17 -2.12 17.64
C TRP A 108 32.74 -1.00 18.57
N ILE A 109 33.00 -1.09 19.87
CA ILE A 109 32.76 0.03 20.80
C ILE A 109 33.68 1.21 20.45
N THR A 110 34.98 0.95 20.24
CA THR A 110 35.93 2.02 19.86
C THR A 110 35.60 2.60 18.49
N ALA A 111 35.22 1.77 17.52
CA ALA A 111 34.73 2.24 16.22
C ALA A 111 33.46 3.09 16.37
N ALA A 112 32.47 2.64 17.16
CA ALA A 112 31.22 3.38 17.39
C ALA A 112 31.49 4.74 18.05
N VAL A 113 32.36 4.78 19.08
CA VAL A 113 32.78 6.03 19.71
C VAL A 113 33.54 6.90 18.71
N GLY A 114 34.42 6.33 17.89
CA GLY A 114 35.15 7.05 16.84
C GLY A 114 34.21 7.70 15.81
N TYR A 115 33.23 6.94 15.31
CA TYR A 115 32.20 7.46 14.40
C TYR A 115 31.34 8.54 15.07
N PHE A 116 30.96 8.34 16.33
CA PHE A 116 30.19 9.33 17.07
C PHE A 116 30.97 10.64 17.25
N LEU A 117 32.24 10.54 17.66
CA LEU A 117 33.11 11.70 17.79
C LEU A 117 33.31 12.39 16.44
N PHE A 118 33.57 11.63 15.38
CA PHE A 118 33.69 12.17 14.02
C PHE A 118 32.42 12.90 13.57
N PHE A 119 31.24 12.34 13.88
CA PHE A 119 29.97 12.97 13.57
C PHE A 119 29.80 14.31 14.31
N VAL A 120 30.07 14.31 15.62
CA VAL A 120 29.97 15.52 16.46
C VAL A 120 30.98 16.58 16.04
N THR A 121 32.23 16.21 15.77
CA THR A 121 33.26 17.15 15.33
C THR A 121 32.98 17.71 13.94
N SER A 122 32.48 16.87 13.03
CA SER A 122 32.04 17.31 11.70
C SER A 122 30.88 18.30 11.79
N LEU A 123 29.91 18.04 12.67
CA LEU A 123 28.80 18.95 12.90
C LEU A 123 29.29 20.27 13.50
N LYS A 124 30.22 20.24 14.47
CA LYS A 124 30.86 21.45 15.01
C LYS A 124 31.58 22.24 13.93
N ALA A 125 32.44 21.59 13.14
CA ALA A 125 33.16 22.24 12.05
C ALA A 125 32.21 22.87 11.03
N LEU A 126 31.10 22.20 10.71
CA LEU A 126 30.06 22.75 9.84
C LEU A 126 29.41 23.98 10.46
N THR A 127 29.08 23.95 11.76
CA THR A 127 28.48 25.11 12.44
C THR A 127 29.43 26.28 12.57
N GLU A 128 30.73 26.03 12.78
CA GLU A 128 31.77 27.07 12.82
C GLU A 128 31.97 27.69 11.43
N ALA A 129 32.06 26.87 10.38
CA ALA A 129 32.14 27.36 9.01
C ALA A 129 30.88 28.19 8.64
N MET A 130 29.70 27.70 9.04
CA MET A 130 28.44 28.42 8.81
C MET A 130 28.39 29.73 9.58
N SER A 131 28.83 29.77 10.84
CA SER A 131 28.80 31.00 11.64
C SER A 131 29.76 32.06 11.09
N VAL A 132 30.93 31.67 10.61
CA VAL A 132 31.86 32.58 9.91
C VAL A 132 31.21 33.10 8.63
N MET A 133 30.63 32.22 7.81
CA MET A 133 29.94 32.62 6.58
C MET A 133 28.78 33.59 6.87
N LEU A 134 27.97 33.30 7.89
CA LEU A 134 26.86 34.15 8.30
C LEU A 134 27.32 35.49 8.87
N ASN A 135 28.40 35.53 9.66
CA ASN A 135 28.97 36.78 10.18
C ASN A 135 29.51 37.66 9.05
N VAL A 136 30.21 37.08 8.08
CA VAL A 136 30.68 37.80 6.88
C VAL A 136 29.49 38.32 6.08
N MET A 137 28.46 37.48 5.86
CA MET A 137 27.26 37.87 5.14
C MET A 137 26.46 38.96 5.87
N GLN A 138 26.37 38.90 7.20
CA GLN A 138 25.73 39.92 8.03
C GLN A 138 26.47 41.27 7.96
N ASN A 139 27.79 41.26 7.91
CA ASN A 139 28.57 42.49 7.76
C ASN A 139 28.49 43.08 6.35
N PHE A 140 28.21 42.26 5.33
CA PHE A 140 28.12 42.70 3.93
C PHE A 140 26.72 43.18 3.53
N LEU A 141 25.66 42.60 4.13
CA LEU A 141 24.28 42.96 3.83
C LEU A 141 23.76 44.04 4.80
N PRO A 142 23.22 45.15 4.28
CA PRO A 142 22.52 46.12 5.09
C PRO A 142 21.31 45.51 5.85
N PRO A 143 20.93 46.04 7.02
CA PRO A 143 19.83 45.49 7.83
C PRO A 143 18.50 45.33 7.08
N TYR A 144 18.20 46.22 6.13
CA TYR A 144 16.98 46.14 5.32
C TYR A 144 16.97 44.95 4.35
N ALA A 145 18.14 44.51 3.85
CA ALA A 145 18.24 43.37 2.95
C ALA A 145 17.81 42.08 3.66
N TRP A 146 18.09 41.95 4.96
CA TRP A 146 17.62 40.84 5.79
C TRP A 146 16.10 40.80 5.94
N MET A 147 15.45 41.97 6.08
CA MET A 147 13.98 42.04 6.16
C MET A 147 13.34 41.58 4.84
N VAL A 148 13.91 41.95 3.69
CA VAL A 148 13.44 41.51 2.37
C VAL A 148 13.61 40.00 2.20
N LEU A 149 14.77 39.45 2.57
CA LEU A 149 15.05 38.01 2.48
C LEU A 149 14.12 37.18 3.38
N ALA A 150 13.93 37.63 4.62
CA ALA A 150 13.00 36.98 5.56
C ALA A 150 11.55 37.04 5.06
N SER A 151 11.13 38.18 4.49
CA SER A 151 9.81 38.34 3.90
C SER A 151 9.61 37.43 2.68
N ALA A 152 10.61 37.33 1.80
CA ALA A 152 10.58 36.45 0.64
C ALA A 152 10.50 34.96 1.07
N LEU A 153 11.34 34.53 2.01
CA LEU A 153 11.31 33.15 2.54
C LEU A 153 9.98 32.84 3.23
N GLY A 154 9.45 33.77 4.03
CA GLY A 154 8.14 33.63 4.68
C GLY A 154 7.00 33.54 3.65
N GLY A 155 7.04 34.40 2.62
CA GLY A 155 6.08 34.36 1.51
C GLY A 155 6.12 33.04 0.75
N PHE A 156 7.31 32.55 0.42
CA PHE A 156 7.49 31.23 -0.20
C PHE A 156 7.00 30.10 0.69
N GLY A 157 7.27 30.15 2.00
CA GLY A 157 6.78 29.18 2.97
C GLY A 157 5.25 29.13 3.04
N LEU A 158 4.59 30.30 3.08
CA LEU A 158 3.13 30.38 3.04
C LEU A 158 2.56 29.84 1.73
N LEU A 159 3.16 30.20 0.59
CA LEU A 159 2.77 29.67 -0.72
C LEU A 159 2.91 28.14 -0.76
N TRP A 160 3.97 27.60 -0.17
CA TRP A 160 4.21 26.16 -0.10
C TRP A 160 3.15 25.45 0.75
N ILE A 161 2.84 25.99 1.94
CA ILE A 161 1.79 25.45 2.82
C ILE A 161 0.42 25.49 2.13
N VAL A 162 0.06 26.62 1.51
CA VAL A 162 -1.21 26.77 0.78
C VAL A 162 -1.28 25.82 -0.41
N SER A 163 -0.16 25.63 -1.12
CA SER A 163 -0.05 24.67 -2.21
C SER A 163 -0.37 23.25 -1.72
N ILE A 164 0.32 22.78 -0.68
CA ILE A 164 0.09 21.44 -0.10
C ILE A 164 -1.36 21.29 0.37
N TRP A 165 -1.89 22.27 1.10
CA TRP A 165 -3.26 22.24 1.61
C TRP A 165 -4.29 22.17 0.48
N ARG A 166 -4.08 22.92 -0.61
CA ARG A 166 -4.96 22.89 -1.79
C ARG A 166 -4.91 21.56 -2.51
N PHE A 167 -3.75 20.90 -2.57
CA PHE A 167 -3.63 19.57 -3.18
C PHE A 167 -4.20 18.47 -2.28
N SER A 168 -4.05 18.56 -0.95
CA SER A 168 -4.62 17.55 -0.03
C SER A 168 -6.15 17.63 0.06
N ASN A 169 -6.73 18.84 0.08
CA ASN A 169 -8.19 19.01 0.14
C ASN A 169 -8.91 18.79 -1.20
N ARG A 170 -8.17 18.54 -2.28
CA ARG A 170 -8.72 18.16 -3.60
C ARG A 170 -8.69 16.66 -3.86
N ALA A 171 -8.24 15.86 -2.90
CA ALA A 171 -8.50 14.42 -2.94
C ALA A 171 -10.02 14.20 -2.87
N PRO A 172 -10.65 13.63 -3.91
CA PRO A 172 -12.09 13.39 -3.90
C PRO A 172 -12.41 12.37 -2.81
N GLN A 173 -13.34 12.73 -1.93
CA GLN A 173 -14.01 11.82 -1.03
C GLN A 173 -14.80 10.80 -1.86
N GLY A 174 -14.13 9.69 -2.19
CA GLY A 174 -14.71 8.53 -2.86
C GLY A 174 -14.79 7.34 -1.92
N VAL A 175 -15.21 7.53 -0.66
CA VAL A 175 -15.65 6.42 0.20
C VAL A 175 -16.77 6.94 1.13
N THR A 176 -18.00 6.96 0.64
CA THR A 176 -19.16 6.90 1.53
C THR A 176 -19.42 5.43 1.82
N THR A 177 -19.10 5.03 3.04
CA THR A 177 -19.58 3.83 3.69
C THR A 177 -21.10 3.89 3.85
N SER A 178 -21.82 2.98 3.20
CA SER A 178 -23.08 2.38 3.68
C SER A 178 -23.26 1.04 3.00
#